data_AF-A0A8J8G3C7-F1
#
_entry.id   AF-A0A8J8G3C7-F1
#
_cell.length_a   1.000
_cell.length_b   1.000
_cell.length_c   1.000
_cell.angle_alpha   90.00
_cell.angle_beta   90.00
_cell.angle_gamma   90.00
#
_symmetry.space_group_name_H-M   'P 1'
#
loop_
_entity.id
_entity.type
_entity.pdbx_description
1 polymer ?
#
loop_
_entity_poly.entity_id
_entity_poly.type
_entity_poly.pdbx_seq_one_letter_code
_entity_poly.pdbx_strand_id
1 'polypeptide(L)'
;MVQAIMKLDDYSTRVLDVVKGKYGLKNRNDALNKFILEFGSEFVEVPINEDYLIELDKQSIEHMQKYPNRKMTLNEVDDLLGL
;
A
#
# COMPACT_ATOMS: atom_id res chain seq x y z
N MET A 1 4.02 -14.94 -14.82
CA MET A 1 3.57 -15.50 -13.52
C MET A 1 4.38 -16.77 -13.25
N VAL A 2 4.90 -16.91 -12.03
CA VAL A 2 5.56 -18.15 -11.58
C VAL A 2 4.52 -18.97 -10.81
N GLN A 3 4.44 -20.26 -11.08
CA GLN A 3 3.55 -21.18 -10.35
C GLN A 3 4.35 -21.94 -9.31
N ALA A 4 3.84 -22.00 -8.08
CA ALA A 4 4.39 -22.81 -7.01
C ALA A 4 3.33 -23.80 -6.54
N ILE A 5 3.72 -25.06 -6.34
CA ILE A 5 2.92 -26.08 -5.69
C ILE A 5 3.45 -26.21 -4.26
N MET A 6 2.60 -25.97 -3.27
CA MET A 6 2.97 -26.05 -1.86
C MET A 6 1.96 -26.88 -1.07
N LYS A 7 2.45 -27.60 -0.06
CA LYS A 7 1.62 -28.24 0.95
C LYS A 7 1.54 -27.32 2.15
N LEU A 8 0.33 -26.93 2.52
CA LEU A 8 0.05 -26.13 3.70
C LEU A 8 -0.50 -27.04 4.79
N ASP A 9 -0.13 -26.77 6.03
CA ASP A 9 -0.77 -27.42 7.18
C ASP A 9 -2.14 -26.77 7.48
N ASP A 10 -2.89 -27.41 8.38
CA ASP A 10 -4.23 -26.95 8.76
C ASP A 10 -4.20 -25.55 9.37
N TYR A 11 -3.16 -25.25 10.15
CA TYR A 11 -3.00 -23.95 10.79
C TYR A 11 -2.80 -22.84 9.75
N SER A 12 -1.86 -23.02 8.83
CA SER A 12 -1.57 -22.07 7.74
C SER A 12 -2.81 -21.85 6.88
N THR A 13 -3.58 -22.90 6.61
CA THR A 13 -4.84 -22.80 5.85
C THR A 13 -5.86 -21.93 6.56
N ARG A 14 -6.03 -22.09 7.88
CA ARG A 14 -6.94 -21.25 8.69
C ARG A 14 -6.51 -19.79 8.71
N VAL A 15 -5.20 -19.53 8.87
CA VAL A 15 -4.66 -18.17 8.83
C VAL A 15 -4.98 -17.50 7.49
N LEU A 16 -4.72 -18.19 6.37
CA LEU A 16 -5.02 -17.66 5.04
C LEU A 16 -6.52 -17.43 4.82
N ASP A 17 -7.40 -18.28 5.35
CA ASP A 17 -8.85 -18.07 5.27
C ASP A 17 -9.30 -16.82 6.05
N VAL A 18 -8.71 -16.55 7.22
CA VAL A 18 -8.97 -15.33 7.99
C VAL A 18 -8.48 -14.09 7.22
N VAL A 19 -7.25 -14.13 6.69
CA VAL A 19 -6.70 -13.04 5.88
C VAL A 19 -7.56 -12.78 4.64
N LYS A 20 -7.97 -13.85 3.95
CA LYS A 20 -8.88 -13.78 2.81
C LYS A 20 -10.19 -13.08 3.19
N GLY A 21 -10.80 -13.47 4.30
CA GLY A 21 -12.03 -12.87 4.81
C GLY A 21 -11.86 -11.39 5.18
N LYS A 22 -10.78 -11.06 5.89
CA LYS A 22 -10.46 -9.69 6.33
C LYS A 22 -10.37 -8.71 5.15
N TYR A 23 -9.76 -9.12 4.04
CA TYR A 23 -9.53 -8.27 2.87
C TYR A 23 -10.54 -8.50 1.73
N GLY A 24 -11.56 -9.35 1.93
CA GLY A 24 -12.57 -9.64 0.89
C GLY A 24 -12.02 -10.30 -0.37
N LEU A 25 -10.95 -11.10 -0.24
CA LEU A 25 -10.24 -11.68 -1.38
C LEU A 25 -10.94 -12.94 -1.92
N LYS A 26 -10.79 -13.22 -3.22
CA LYS A 26 -11.50 -14.32 -3.88
C LYS A 26 -10.93 -15.68 -3.51
N ASN A 27 -9.61 -15.82 -3.57
CA ASN A 27 -8.92 -17.09 -3.38
C ASN A 27 -7.80 -16.99 -2.34
N ARG A 28 -7.28 -18.14 -1.90
CA ARG A 28 -6.20 -18.21 -0.89
C ARG A 28 -4.85 -17.74 -1.44
N ASN A 29 -4.62 -17.81 -2.75
CA ASN A 29 -3.39 -17.31 -3.36
C ASN A 29 -3.32 -15.78 -3.27
N ASP A 30 -4.45 -15.10 -3.50
CA ASP A 30 -4.56 -13.65 -3.32
C ASP A 30 -4.28 -13.28 -1.86
N ALA A 31 -4.81 -14.06 -0.91
CA ALA A 31 -4.56 -13.87 0.52
C ALA A 31 -3.09 -14.07 0.88
N LEU A 32 -2.43 -15.09 0.32
CA LEU A 32 -1.01 -15.33 0.50
C LEU A 32 -0.17 -14.18 -0.09
N ASN A 33 -0.49 -13.73 -1.30
CA ASN A 33 0.19 -12.58 -1.92
C ASN A 33 0.04 -11.31 -1.08
N LYS A 34 -1.17 -11.05 -0.57
CA LYS A 34 -1.44 -9.92 0.31
C LYS A 34 -0.67 -10.03 1.62
N PHE A 35 -0.63 -11.22 2.22
CA PHE A 35 0.16 -11.50 3.41
C PHE A 35 1.66 -11.26 3.16
N ILE A 36 2.21 -11.75 2.04
CA ILE A 36 3.60 -11.52 1.66
C ILE A 36 3.87 -10.02 1.44
N LEU A 37 2.95 -9.25 0.86
CA LEU A 37 3.15 -7.81 0.71
C LEU A 37 3.21 -7.07 2.05
N GLU A 38 2.41 -7.49 3.04
CA GLU A 38 2.39 -6.84 4.35
C GLU A 38 3.62 -7.21 5.20
N PHE A 39 3.96 -8.50 5.27
CA PHE A 39 5.07 -9.00 6.11
C PHE A 39 6.42 -9.03 5.37
N GLY A 40 6.40 -9.10 4.05
CA GLY A 40 7.60 -9.20 3.22
C GLY A 40 8.43 -7.93 3.21
N SER A 41 7.84 -6.78 3.56
CA SER A 41 8.54 -5.50 3.70
C SER A 41 9.68 -5.54 4.72
N GLU A 42 9.60 -6.42 5.72
CA GLU A 42 10.68 -6.66 6.68
C GLU A 42 11.88 -7.41 6.07
N PHE A 43 11.68 -8.13 4.96
CA PHE A 43 12.69 -8.97 4.32
C PHE A 43 13.25 -8.36 3.04
N VAL A 44 12.37 -7.75 2.22
CA VAL A 44 12.69 -7.17 0.92
C VAL A 44 11.83 -5.92 0.73
N GLU A 45 12.44 -4.85 0.21
CA GLU A 45 11.71 -3.64 -0.15
C GLU A 45 10.62 -3.94 -1.19
N VAL A 46 9.43 -3.38 -0.96
CA VAL A 46 8.31 -3.52 -1.87
C VAL A 46 8.65 -2.82 -3.19
N PRO A 47 8.39 -3.45 -4.36
CA PRO A 47 8.62 -2.80 -5.64
C PRO A 47 7.81 -1.51 -5.72
N ILE A 48 8.48 -0.43 -6.09
CA ILE A 48 7.86 0.89 -6.20
C ILE A 48 6.91 0.87 -7.41
N ASN A 49 5.70 1.40 -7.23
CA ASN A 49 4.78 1.61 -8.33
C ASN A 49 5.19 2.88 -9.08
N GLU A 50 5.88 2.72 -10.21
CA GLU A 50 6.35 3.84 -11.04
C GLU A 50 5.21 4.74 -11.52
N ASP A 51 4.04 4.17 -11.86
CA ASP A 51 2.88 4.96 -12.29
C ASP A 51 2.41 5.92 -11.19
N TYR A 52 2.47 5.47 -9.93
CA TYR A 52 2.11 6.29 -8.78
C TYR A 52 3.11 7.43 -8.55
N LEU A 53 4.41 7.17 -8.79
CA LEU A 53 5.44 8.22 -8.73
C LEU A 53 5.21 9.30 -9.80
N ILE A 54 4.86 8.89 -11.03
CA ILE A 54 4.57 9.82 -12.13
C ILE A 54 3.38 10.72 -11.78
N GLU A 55 2.31 10.15 -11.23
CA GLU A 55 1.14 10.92 -10.78
C GLU A 55 1.49 11.88 -9.63
N LEU A 56 2.30 11.46 -8.66
CA LEU A 56 2.78 12.33 -7.58
C LEU A 56 3.61 13.50 -8.11
N ASP A 57 4.55 13.24 -9.03
CA ASP A 57 5.37 14.28 -9.65
C ASP A 57 4.51 15.29 -10.41
N LYS A 58 3.52 14.81 -11.15
CA LYS A 58 2.57 15.66 -11.87
C LYS A 58 1.82 16.58 -10.92
N GLN A 59 1.26 16.03 -9.82
CA GLN A 59 0.56 16.82 -8.81
C GLN A 59 1.47 17.84 -8.13
N SER A 60 2.72 17.46 -7.83
CA SER A 60 3.72 18.35 -7.25
C SER A 60 4.04 19.53 -8.16
N ILE A 61 4.24 19.26 -9.47
CA ILE A 61 4.50 20.30 -10.47
C ILE A 61 3.30 21.24 -10.61
N GLU A 62 2.08 20.69 -10.74
CA GLU A 62 0.85 21.49 -10.84
C GLU A 62 0.64 22.37 -9.61
N HIS A 63 0.90 21.83 -8.41
CA HIS A 63 0.83 22.60 -7.17
C HIS A 63 1.87 23.73 -7.12
N MET A 64 3.12 23.43 -7.47
CA MET A 64 4.21 24.43 -7.50
C MET A 64 3.97 25.55 -8.51
N GLN A 65 3.35 25.23 -9.66
CA GLN A 65 2.95 26.25 -10.64
C GLN A 65 1.85 27.16 -10.10
N LYS A 66 0.86 26.59 -9.40
CA LYS A 66 -0.29 27.33 -8.89
C LYS A 66 0.02 28.13 -7.62
N TYR A 67 0.91 27.62 -6.76
CA TYR A 67 1.25 28.19 -5.47
C TYR A 67 2.77 28.22 -5.23
N PRO A 68 3.54 29.01 -5.99
CA PRO A 68 5.00 29.01 -5.91
C PRO A 68 5.47 29.50 -4.54
N ASN A 69 6.27 28.67 -3.86
CA ASN A 69 6.92 28.99 -2.58
C ASN A 69 5.98 29.52 -1.49
N ARG A 70 4.70 29.15 -1.54
CA ARG A 70 3.74 29.56 -0.51
C ARG A 70 4.09 28.84 0.79
N LYS A 71 4.45 29.62 1.81
CA LYS A 71 4.59 29.12 3.18
C LYS A 71 3.21 29.09 3.83
N MET A 72 3.05 28.19 4.78
CA MET A 72 1.92 28.20 5.69
C MET A 72 2.43 28.22 7.14
N THR A 73 1.66 28.86 7.99
CA THR A 73 1.89 28.90 9.44
C THR A 73 1.31 27.64 10.09
N LEU A 74 1.77 27.31 11.30
CA LEU A 74 1.26 26.14 12.04
C LEU A 74 -0.26 26.26 12.30
N ASN A 75 -0.75 27.46 12.63
CA ASN A 75 -2.18 27.69 12.83
C ASN A 75 -3.01 27.39 11.57
N GLU A 76 -2.50 27.76 10.38
CA GLU A 76 -3.17 27.44 9.11
C GLU A 76 -3.15 25.94 8.80
N VAL A 77 -2.18 25.18 9.32
CA VAL A 77 -2.15 23.71 9.21
C VAL A 77 -3.21 23.09 10.12
N ASP A 78 -3.30 23.57 11.36
CA ASP A 78 -4.25 23.07 12.35
C ASP A 78 -5.70 23.30 11.87
N ASP A 79 -6.00 24.49 11.33
CA ASP A 79 -7.29 24.82 10.71
C ASP A 79 -7.63 23.91 9.51
N LEU A 80 -6.62 23.48 8.73
CA LEU A 80 -6.79 22.61 7.56
C LEU A 80 -7.04 21.15 7.93
N LEU A 81 -6.41 20.69 9.01
CA LEU A 81 -6.55 19.32 9.51
C LEU A 81 -7.73 19.15 10.49
N GLY A 82 -8.33 20.26 10.92
CA GLY A 82 -9.43 20.26 11.88
C GLY A 82 -8.99 19.80 13.28
N LEU A 83 -7.76 20.15 13.66
CA LEU A 83 -7.12 19.80 14.93
C LEU A 83 -7.30 20.88 15.99
#